data_AF-A0A6N9C4A8-F1
#
_entry.id   AF-A0A6N9C4A8-F1
#
_cell.length_a   1.000
_cell.length_b   1.000
_cell.length_c   1.000
_cell.angle_alpha   90.00
_cell.angle_beta   90.00
_cell.angle_gamma   90.00
#
_symmetry.space_group_name_H-M   'P 1'
#
loop_
_entity.id
_entity.type
_entity.pdbx_description
1 polymer ?
#
loop_
_entity_poly.entity_id
_entity_poly.type
_entity_poly.pdbx_seq_one_letter_code
_entity_poly.pdbx_strand_id
1 'polypeptide(L)'
;MSESATPGSAFDYTQGVDYPVRVEVPMPRDLFDRLTDHDHAPICRYDEATGRAEFLAMPGMSHEGRAALVTQLFAHVEAALVDRGPWPGFLHSGSLRLLSDDGAFEPDASLYVNPSRAIAVTDVEGYLDTRRGYPVPDLVVEVDRSVNSRSKLVPYFRMGVREAWIWSRPHGASIWIPDTTAHDGMVLAESSVVMPGITLEDLDLLLADGSREERFHLSRAMALRVADGWAT
;
A
#
# COMPACT_ATOMS: atom_id res chain seq x y z
N MET A 1 23.31 40.63 -12.00
CA MET A 1 22.02 40.23 -12.58
C MET A 1 21.87 38.77 -12.23
N SER A 2 21.03 38.48 -11.24
CA SER A 2 20.87 37.15 -10.66
C SER A 2 19.43 36.74 -10.90
N GLU A 3 19.24 35.76 -11.78
CA GLU A 3 17.92 35.15 -12.01
C GLU A 3 17.63 34.22 -10.84
N SER A 4 16.57 34.54 -10.09
CA SER A 4 16.02 33.68 -9.05
C SER A 4 15.24 32.55 -9.70
N ALA A 5 15.67 31.32 -9.50
CA ALA A 5 14.87 30.14 -9.81
C ALA A 5 13.62 30.10 -8.91
N THR A 6 12.45 30.08 -9.52
CA THR A 6 11.17 29.88 -8.85
C THR A 6 11.08 28.41 -8.36
N PRO A 7 10.68 28.13 -7.11
CA PRO A 7 10.47 26.76 -6.66
C PRO A 7 9.31 26.11 -7.41
N GLY A 8 9.52 24.86 -7.83
CA GLY A 8 8.55 24.04 -8.53
C GLY A 8 7.23 23.93 -7.75
N SER A 9 6.15 24.19 -8.48
CA SER A 9 4.77 23.92 -8.12
C SER A 9 4.62 22.57 -7.41
N ALA A 10 4.14 22.60 -6.16
CA ALA A 10 3.57 21.43 -5.52
C ALA A 10 2.44 20.87 -6.40
N PHE A 11 2.39 19.55 -6.56
CA PHE A 11 1.29 18.88 -7.25
C PHE A 11 0.00 19.17 -6.49
N ASP A 12 -0.86 19.98 -7.10
CA ASP A 12 -2.19 20.28 -6.58
C ASP A 12 -3.12 19.10 -6.91
N TYR A 13 -3.26 18.17 -5.96
CA TYR A 13 -4.16 17.01 -6.06
C TYR A 13 -5.66 17.38 -5.91
N THR A 14 -6.04 18.66 -5.92
CA THR A 14 -7.33 19.09 -5.35
C THR A 14 -8.53 19.24 -6.30
N GLN A 15 -8.45 18.89 -7.59
CA GLN A 15 -9.65 18.93 -8.46
C GLN A 15 -9.72 17.78 -9.46
N GLY A 16 -10.12 16.60 -9.00
CA GLY A 16 -10.62 15.53 -9.86
C GLY A 16 -12.07 15.27 -9.54
N VAL A 17 -12.99 15.69 -10.40
CA VAL A 17 -14.39 15.26 -10.28
C VAL A 17 -14.43 13.77 -10.62
N ASP A 18 -14.93 12.95 -9.68
CA ASP A 18 -15.07 11.49 -9.75
C ASP A 18 -16.03 11.07 -10.89
N TYR A 19 -15.59 11.14 -12.14
CA TYR A 19 -16.31 10.58 -13.29
C TYR A 19 -15.59 9.35 -13.84
N PRO A 20 -16.32 8.25 -14.13
CA PRO A 20 -15.73 7.06 -14.72
C PRO A 20 -14.83 7.40 -15.91
N VAL A 21 -13.57 7.01 -15.81
CA VAL A 21 -12.60 7.23 -16.88
C VAL A 21 -12.76 6.10 -17.88
N ARG A 22 -13.11 6.48 -19.10
CA ARG A 22 -13.18 5.55 -20.23
C ARG A 22 -11.79 5.45 -20.86
N VAL A 23 -11.24 4.24 -20.91
CA VAL A 23 -9.96 3.95 -21.56
C VAL A 23 -10.22 3.07 -22.77
N GLU A 24 -9.83 3.53 -23.95
CA GLU A 24 -9.97 2.77 -25.19
C GLU A 24 -8.61 2.33 -25.70
N VAL A 25 -8.40 1.02 -25.80
CA VAL A 25 -7.12 0.42 -26.19
C VAL A 25 -7.34 -0.43 -27.45
N PRO A 26 -6.51 -0.27 -28.52
CA PRO A 26 -6.48 -1.24 -29.61
C PRO A 26 -6.17 -2.63 -29.05
N MET A 27 -7.04 -3.60 -29.30
CA MET A 27 -6.90 -4.92 -28.71
C MET A 27 -7.42 -5.99 -29.68
N PRO A 28 -6.64 -7.05 -29.97
CA PRO A 28 -7.16 -8.21 -30.69
C PRO A 28 -8.33 -8.86 -29.93
N ARG A 29 -9.35 -9.32 -30.66
CA ARG A 29 -10.55 -9.94 -30.07
C ARG A 29 -10.24 -11.12 -29.16
N ASP A 30 -9.32 -11.99 -29.57
CA ASP A 30 -8.89 -13.16 -28.80
C ASP A 30 -8.17 -12.80 -27.49
N LEU A 31 -7.48 -11.65 -27.45
CA LEU A 31 -6.86 -11.14 -26.23
C LEU A 31 -7.92 -10.54 -25.30
N PHE A 32 -8.89 -9.81 -25.86
CA PHE A 32 -10.02 -9.29 -25.09
C PHE A 32 -10.82 -10.41 -24.43
N ASP A 33 -11.19 -11.44 -25.19
CA ASP A 33 -11.94 -12.58 -24.66
C ASP A 33 -11.15 -13.25 -23.51
N ARG A 34 -9.85 -13.50 -23.68
CA ARG A 34 -9.00 -14.07 -22.61
C ARG A 34 -8.87 -13.18 -21.37
N LEU A 35 -8.81 -11.86 -21.53
CA LEU A 35 -8.72 -10.90 -20.42
C LEU A 35 -10.04 -10.73 -19.66
N THR A 36 -11.15 -11.18 -20.24
CA THR A 36 -12.50 -10.95 -19.70
C THR A 36 -13.25 -12.24 -19.34
N ASP A 37 -12.66 -13.40 -19.66
CA ASP A 37 -13.18 -14.73 -19.32
C ASP A 37 -12.86 -15.11 -17.86
N HIS A 38 -13.29 -14.27 -16.91
CA HIS A 38 -13.26 -14.56 -15.47
C HIS A 38 -14.18 -13.64 -14.66
N ASP A 39 -14.60 -14.10 -13.48
CA ASP A 39 -15.57 -13.39 -12.61
C ASP A 39 -15.12 -12.00 -12.11
N HIS A 40 -13.82 -11.71 -12.21
CA HIS A 40 -13.23 -10.43 -11.78
C HIS A 40 -12.86 -9.50 -12.96
N ALA A 41 -13.43 -9.72 -14.14
CA ALA A 41 -13.09 -8.94 -15.33
C ALA A 41 -13.45 -7.46 -15.12
N PRO A 42 -12.63 -6.52 -15.62
CA PRO A 42 -13.00 -5.11 -15.58
C PRO A 42 -14.29 -4.89 -16.35
N ILE A 43 -15.09 -3.90 -15.95
CA ILE A 43 -16.26 -3.49 -16.74
C ILE A 43 -15.74 -2.99 -18.09
N CYS A 44 -16.08 -3.71 -19.15
CA CYS A 44 -15.55 -3.44 -20.46
C CYS A 44 -16.50 -3.84 -21.59
N ARG A 45 -16.24 -3.32 -22.79
CA ARG A 45 -16.91 -3.71 -24.03
C ARG A 45 -15.91 -3.75 -25.18
N TYR A 46 -16.17 -4.60 -26.16
CA TYR A 46 -15.39 -4.66 -27.39
C TYR A 46 -16.17 -4.02 -28.54
N ASP A 47 -15.51 -3.15 -29.29
CA ASP A 47 -16.04 -2.59 -30.53
C ASP A 47 -15.38 -3.29 -31.74
N GLU A 48 -16.13 -4.18 -32.37
CA GLU A 48 -15.72 -4.94 -33.56
C GLU A 48 -15.41 -4.04 -34.76
N ALA A 49 -16.07 -2.89 -34.88
CA ALA A 49 -15.89 -2.00 -36.02
C ALA A 49 -14.54 -1.29 -35.98
N THR A 50 -14.04 -1.02 -34.77
CA THR A 50 -12.78 -0.30 -34.56
C THR A 50 -11.64 -1.20 -34.09
N GLY A 51 -11.94 -2.44 -33.69
CA GLY A 51 -10.96 -3.36 -33.11
C GLY A 51 -10.41 -2.87 -31.77
N ARG A 52 -11.25 -2.18 -30.98
CA ARG A 52 -10.85 -1.55 -29.72
C ARG A 52 -11.64 -2.11 -28.55
N ALA A 53 -10.94 -2.32 -27.44
CA ALA A 53 -11.54 -2.59 -26.15
C ALA A 53 -11.72 -1.28 -25.37
N GLU A 54 -12.91 -1.06 -24.85
CA GLU A 54 -13.22 0.02 -23.94
C GLU A 54 -13.32 -0.52 -22.52
N PHE A 55 -12.56 0.07 -21.61
CA PHE A 55 -12.58 -0.23 -20.18
C PHE A 55 -13.16 0.97 -19.43
N LEU A 56 -14.07 0.68 -18.50
CA LEU A 56 -14.60 1.67 -17.58
C LEU A 56 -13.84 1.60 -16.25
N ALA A 57 -12.94 2.55 -16.03
CA ALA A 57 -12.31 2.73 -14.72
C ALA A 57 -13.25 3.55 -13.83
N MET A 58 -13.91 2.88 -12.88
CA MET A 58 -14.78 3.57 -11.92
C MET A 58 -13.95 4.44 -10.96
N PRO A 59 -14.33 5.70 -10.71
CA PRO A 59 -13.70 6.56 -9.71
C PRO A 59 -14.09 6.09 -8.32
N GLY A 60 -13.29 6.43 -7.31
CA GLY A 60 -13.46 5.87 -5.96
C GLY A 60 -13.03 4.40 -5.84
N MET A 61 -12.52 3.76 -6.89
CA MET A 61 -11.66 2.57 -6.81
C MET A 61 -10.18 2.94 -6.75
N SER A 62 -9.85 4.21 -6.47
CA SER A 62 -8.46 4.63 -6.29
C SER A 62 -7.94 4.01 -4.98
N HIS A 63 -7.07 3.00 -5.11
CA HIS A 63 -6.26 2.56 -3.97
C HIS A 63 -5.35 3.68 -3.47
N GLU A 64 -5.03 4.66 -4.33
CA GLU A 64 -4.07 5.72 -4.09
C GLU A 64 -4.51 6.60 -2.92
N GLY A 65 -5.81 6.89 -2.79
CA GLY A 65 -6.34 7.66 -1.67
C GLY A 65 -6.14 6.98 -0.32
N ARG A 66 -6.36 5.67 -0.22
CA ARG A 66 -6.17 4.89 1.02
C ARG A 66 -4.69 4.61 1.30
N ALA A 67 -3.92 4.28 0.27
CA ALA A 67 -2.47 4.13 0.36
C ALA A 67 -1.80 5.43 0.82
N ALA A 68 -2.30 6.59 0.37
CA ALA A 68 -1.84 7.90 0.82
C ALA A 68 -2.14 8.13 2.32
N LEU A 69 -3.29 7.67 2.83
CA LEU A 69 -3.60 7.76 4.28
C LEU A 69 -2.65 6.90 5.12
N VAL A 70 -2.32 5.70 4.65
CA VAL A 70 -1.35 4.81 5.31
C VAL A 70 0.04 5.45 5.28
N THR A 71 0.44 6.01 4.15
CA THR A 71 1.71 6.75 4.02
C THR A 71 1.75 7.96 4.95
N GLN A 72 0.64 8.69 5.08
CA GLN A 72 0.52 9.81 6.03
C GLN A 72 0.62 9.33 7.49
N LEU A 73 0.00 8.20 7.84
CA LEU A 73 0.16 7.58 9.15
C LEU A 73 1.63 7.25 9.42
N PHE A 74 2.35 6.66 8.47
CA PHE A 74 3.78 6.37 8.62
C PHE A 74 4.59 7.64 8.88
N ALA A 75 4.33 8.73 8.16
CA ALA A 75 4.97 10.02 8.39
C ALA A 75 4.66 10.60 9.79
N HIS A 76 3.44 10.43 10.29
CA HIS A 76 3.09 10.85 11.66
C HIS A 76 3.77 10.00 12.73
N VAL A 77 3.81 8.67 12.54
CA VAL A 77 4.57 7.75 13.41
C VAL A 77 6.03 8.20 13.43
N GLU A 78 6.56 8.58 12.28
CA GLU A 78 7.93 9.06 12.19
C GLU A 78 8.20 10.34 12.96
N ALA A 79 7.41 11.37 12.73
CA ALA A 79 7.51 12.59 13.53
C ALA A 79 7.41 12.29 15.04
N ALA A 80 6.50 11.39 15.45
CA ALA A 80 6.29 11.07 16.84
C ALA A 80 7.46 10.35 17.52
N LEU A 81 8.14 9.39 16.87
CA LEU A 81 9.32 8.79 17.53
C LEU A 81 10.55 9.70 17.47
N VAL A 82 10.69 10.57 16.46
CA VAL A 82 11.77 11.59 16.42
C VAL A 82 11.65 12.50 17.64
N ASP A 83 10.43 12.91 17.98
CA ASP A 83 10.15 13.76 19.15
C ASP A 83 10.46 13.05 20.49
N ARG A 84 10.49 11.71 20.52
CA ARG A 84 10.67 10.93 21.77
C ARG A 84 12.09 10.43 22.04
N GLY A 85 13.02 10.49 21.09
CA GLY A 85 14.41 10.10 21.37
C GLY A 85 15.21 9.60 20.16
N PRO A 86 16.34 8.89 20.38
CA PRO A 86 17.23 8.47 19.31
C PRO A 86 16.50 7.53 18.35
N TRP A 87 16.24 8.10 17.18
CA TRP A 87 15.45 7.55 16.09
C TRP A 87 16.13 6.34 15.45
N PRO A 88 15.48 5.16 15.39
CA PRO A 88 16.03 3.98 14.77
C PRO A 88 15.93 4.01 13.24
N GLY A 89 15.65 5.14 12.57
CA GLY A 89 15.66 5.20 11.10
C GLY A 89 14.56 4.36 10.47
N PHE A 90 13.41 4.97 10.18
CA PHE A 90 12.41 4.34 9.32
C PHE A 90 12.62 4.77 7.88
N LEU A 91 12.28 3.88 6.96
CA LEU A 91 11.95 4.26 5.59
C LEU A 91 10.56 3.71 5.30
N HIS A 92 9.67 4.58 4.85
CA HIS A 92 8.50 4.13 4.12
C HIS A 92 8.72 4.38 2.63
N SER A 93 8.34 3.40 1.81
CA SER A 93 8.42 3.52 0.36
C SER A 93 7.06 3.20 -0.23
N GLY A 94 6.58 4.08 -1.12
CA GLY A 94 5.41 3.81 -1.95
C GLY A 94 5.83 3.02 -3.18
N SER A 95 5.13 1.93 -3.48
CA SER A 95 5.21 1.18 -4.75
C SER A 95 6.61 0.66 -5.15
N LEU A 96 7.50 0.40 -4.20
CA LEU A 96 8.79 -0.22 -4.51
C LEU A 96 8.61 -1.71 -4.82
N ARG A 97 8.99 -2.11 -6.03
CA ARG A 97 8.81 -3.48 -6.50
C ARG A 97 9.77 -4.44 -5.80
N LEU A 98 9.24 -5.48 -5.15
CA LEU A 98 9.98 -6.59 -4.56
C LEU A 98 10.08 -7.73 -5.59
N LEU A 99 11.29 -8.11 -5.97
CA LEU A 99 11.56 -9.30 -6.77
C LEU A 99 11.99 -10.45 -5.88
N SER A 100 11.39 -11.62 -6.09
CA SER A 100 11.71 -12.87 -5.40
C SER A 100 11.63 -14.07 -6.35
N ASP A 101 11.81 -15.26 -5.80
CA ASP A 101 11.60 -16.52 -6.54
C ASP A 101 10.12 -16.74 -6.90
N ASP A 102 9.20 -16.16 -6.14
CA ASP A 102 7.75 -16.22 -6.39
C ASP A 102 7.29 -15.16 -7.43
N GLY A 103 8.19 -14.27 -7.88
CA GLY A 103 7.90 -13.26 -8.91
C GLY A 103 8.13 -11.82 -8.45
N ALA A 104 7.46 -10.90 -9.13
CA ALA A 104 7.52 -9.47 -8.86
C ALA A 104 6.24 -8.99 -8.16
N PHE A 105 6.40 -8.31 -7.04
CA PHE A 105 5.32 -7.81 -6.20
C PHE A 105 5.51 -6.34 -5.93
N GLU A 106 4.44 -5.56 -5.87
CA GLU A 106 4.50 -4.11 -5.73
C GLU A 106 3.45 -3.71 -4.70
N PRO A 107 3.80 -3.76 -3.39
CA PRO A 107 2.87 -3.38 -2.35
C PRO A 107 2.52 -1.90 -2.45
N ASP A 108 1.29 -1.53 -2.08
CA ASP A 108 0.83 -0.14 -2.11
C ASP A 108 1.63 0.74 -1.15
N ALA A 109 2.04 0.17 0.00
CA ALA A 109 3.03 0.78 0.87
C ALA A 109 3.91 -0.28 1.54
N SER A 110 5.15 0.10 1.86
CA SER A 110 6.10 -0.72 2.61
C SER A 110 6.77 0.08 3.70
N LEU A 111 7.09 -0.58 4.81
CA LEU A 111 7.76 0.00 5.96
C LEU A 111 8.96 -0.84 6.37
N TYR A 112 10.10 -0.18 6.55
CA TYR A 112 11.32 -0.73 7.13
C TYR A 112 11.54 -0.07 8.48
N VAL A 113 11.61 -0.86 9.54
CA VAL A 113 11.76 -0.33 10.91
C VAL A 113 13.19 -0.45 11.45
N ASN A 114 14.03 -1.22 10.76
CA ASN A 114 15.44 -1.37 11.11
C ASN A 114 16.28 -0.34 10.32
N PRO A 115 17.12 0.48 10.98
CA PRO A 115 17.87 1.55 10.32
C PRO A 115 18.82 1.02 9.25
N SER A 116 19.48 -0.11 9.52
CA SER A 116 20.41 -0.72 8.57
C SER A 116 19.71 -1.25 7.32
N ARG A 117 18.46 -1.72 7.45
CA ARG A 117 17.65 -2.15 6.31
C ARG A 117 17.14 -0.95 5.54
N ALA A 118 16.67 0.09 6.24
CA ALA A 118 16.23 1.34 5.64
C ALA A 118 17.35 1.97 4.79
N ILE A 119 18.57 2.11 5.34
CA ILE A 119 19.74 2.62 4.62
C ILE A 119 20.06 1.78 3.38
N ALA A 120 19.95 0.45 3.46
CA ALA A 120 20.26 -0.44 2.34
C ALA A 120 19.33 -0.29 1.14
N VAL A 121 18.18 0.39 1.30
CA VAL A 121 17.18 0.54 0.25
C VAL A 121 16.92 2.00 -0.16
N THR A 122 17.47 2.99 0.56
CA THR A 122 17.25 4.43 0.31
C THR A 122 17.62 4.86 -1.12
N ASP A 123 18.65 4.27 -1.70
CA ASP A 123 19.17 4.66 -3.02
C ASP A 123 18.67 3.75 -4.16
N VAL A 124 17.72 2.85 -3.90
CA VAL A 124 17.26 1.87 -4.89
C VAL A 124 16.15 2.47 -5.75
N GLU A 125 16.42 2.63 -7.04
CA GLU A 125 15.44 3.05 -8.02
C GLU A 125 14.79 1.83 -8.70
N GLY A 126 13.47 1.70 -8.56
CA GLY A 126 12.65 0.76 -9.33
C GLY A 126 12.35 -0.57 -8.64
N TYR A 127 13.35 -1.37 -8.25
CA TYR A 127 13.09 -2.68 -7.63
C TYR A 127 14.16 -3.14 -6.63
N LEU A 128 13.72 -3.89 -5.62
CA LEU A 128 14.55 -4.61 -4.65
C LEU A 128 14.54 -6.10 -4.97
N ASP A 129 15.72 -6.66 -5.25
CA ASP A 129 15.87 -8.09 -5.51
C ASP A 129 16.27 -8.85 -4.24
N THR A 130 15.30 -9.47 -3.57
CA THR A 130 15.53 -10.17 -2.30
C THR A 130 16.46 -11.37 -2.47
N ARG A 131 16.51 -11.95 -3.68
CA ARG A 131 17.44 -13.04 -4.04
C ARG A 131 18.90 -12.59 -4.05
N ARG A 132 19.15 -11.27 -4.15
CA ARG A 132 20.48 -10.67 -4.05
C ARG A 132 20.84 -10.22 -2.64
N GLY A 133 19.99 -10.53 -1.66
CA GLY A 133 20.21 -10.17 -0.25
C GLY A 133 19.73 -8.76 0.12
N TYR A 134 18.96 -8.08 -0.74
CA TYR A 134 18.26 -6.87 -0.33
C TYR A 134 17.23 -7.20 0.76
N PRO A 135 17.08 -6.34 1.79
CA PRO A 135 16.16 -6.61 2.88
C PRO A 135 14.72 -6.51 2.40
N VAL A 136 13.85 -7.30 3.05
CA VAL A 136 12.40 -7.21 2.89
C VAL A 136 11.80 -6.18 3.85
N PRO A 137 10.65 -5.57 3.52
CA PRO A 137 9.92 -4.73 4.46
C PRO A 137 9.56 -5.51 5.74
N ASP A 138 9.53 -4.81 6.87
CA ASP A 138 8.98 -5.35 8.11
C ASP A 138 7.45 -5.42 8.03
N LEU A 139 6.83 -4.43 7.39
CA LEU A 139 5.39 -4.35 7.13
C LEU A 139 5.14 -4.01 5.66
N VAL A 140 4.17 -4.69 5.05
CA VAL A 140 3.59 -4.35 3.74
C VAL A 140 2.12 -4.01 3.88
N VAL A 141 1.62 -3.14 3.01
CA VAL A 141 0.21 -2.76 2.99
C VAL A 141 -0.34 -2.91 1.57
N GLU A 142 -1.52 -3.53 1.49
CA GLU A 142 -2.29 -3.74 0.28
C GLU A 142 -3.69 -3.14 0.45
N VAL A 143 -4.11 -2.36 -0.53
CA VAL A 143 -5.42 -1.73 -0.62
C VAL A 143 -6.15 -2.36 -1.78
N ASP A 144 -6.99 -3.31 -1.44
CA ASP A 144 -7.68 -4.19 -2.37
C ASP A 144 -8.80 -3.49 -3.11
N ARG A 145 -8.73 -3.57 -4.44
CA ARG A 145 -9.84 -3.27 -5.34
C ARG A 145 -10.74 -4.49 -5.57
N SER A 146 -10.27 -5.71 -5.29
CA SER A 146 -10.99 -6.97 -5.53
C SER A 146 -10.98 -7.88 -4.30
N VAL A 147 -11.92 -8.84 -4.27
CA VAL A 147 -12.30 -9.63 -3.09
C VAL A 147 -11.26 -10.69 -2.67
N ASN A 148 -10.06 -10.72 -3.27
CA ASN A 148 -9.14 -11.84 -3.10
C ASN A 148 -7.65 -11.48 -3.18
N SER A 149 -7.16 -10.50 -2.41
CA SER A 149 -5.70 -10.32 -2.26
C SER A 149 -5.06 -11.09 -1.12
N ARG A 150 -5.82 -11.88 -0.34
CA ARG A 150 -5.23 -12.78 0.65
C ARG A 150 -4.16 -13.69 0.03
N SER A 151 -4.41 -14.20 -1.17
CA SER A 151 -3.44 -15.03 -1.90
C SER A 151 -2.15 -14.28 -2.25
N LYS A 152 -2.18 -12.95 -2.40
CA LYS A 152 -1.01 -12.10 -2.64
C LYS A 152 -0.10 -11.98 -1.41
N LEU A 153 -0.60 -12.27 -0.21
CA LEU A 153 0.20 -12.19 1.01
C LEU A 153 1.18 -13.35 1.16
N VAL A 154 0.86 -14.51 0.59
CA VAL A 154 1.67 -15.73 0.75
C VAL A 154 3.12 -15.50 0.29
N PRO A 155 3.38 -14.91 -0.90
CA PRO A 155 4.73 -14.51 -1.30
C PRO A 155 5.42 -13.55 -0.31
N TYR A 156 4.72 -12.55 0.23
CA TYR A 156 5.31 -11.62 1.21
C TYR A 156 5.81 -12.35 2.45
N PHE A 157 5.01 -13.26 3.01
CA PHE A 157 5.41 -14.04 4.18
C PHE A 157 6.54 -15.04 3.88
N ARG A 158 6.57 -15.64 2.67
CA ARG A 158 7.71 -16.48 2.24
C ARG A 158 9.01 -15.70 2.08
N MET A 159 8.92 -14.44 1.65
CA MET A 159 10.07 -13.53 1.62
C MET A 159 10.55 -13.13 3.02
N GLY A 160 9.74 -13.34 4.07
CA GLY A 160 10.07 -13.03 5.45
C GLY A 160 9.54 -11.69 5.94
N VAL A 161 8.56 -11.10 5.25
CA VAL A 161 7.79 -9.96 5.77
C VAL A 161 7.13 -10.37 7.09
N ARG A 162 7.18 -9.50 8.11
CA ARG A 162 6.72 -9.83 9.47
C ARG A 162 5.25 -9.56 9.69
N GLU A 163 4.67 -8.67 8.89
CA GLU A 163 3.28 -8.26 9.01
C GLU A 163 2.75 -7.74 7.66
N ALA A 164 1.48 -8.00 7.39
CA ALA A 164 0.80 -7.41 6.25
C ALA A 164 -0.54 -6.80 6.66
N TRP A 165 -0.81 -5.59 6.21
CA TRP A 165 -2.14 -4.99 6.31
C TRP A 165 -2.87 -5.12 4.99
N ILE A 166 -4.09 -5.60 5.03
CA ILE A 166 -5.01 -5.52 3.89
C ILE A 166 -6.15 -4.61 4.29
N TRP A 167 -6.54 -3.71 3.39
CA TRP A 167 -7.86 -3.11 3.43
C TRP A 167 -8.63 -3.44 2.17
N SER A 168 -9.89 -3.85 2.32
CA SER A 168 -10.82 -4.00 1.21
C SER A 168 -12.14 -3.33 1.57
N ARG A 169 -12.82 -2.75 0.58
CA ARG A 169 -14.14 -2.16 0.79
C ARG A 169 -15.17 -3.13 1.43
N PRO A 170 -15.29 -4.41 1.00
CA PRO A 170 -16.29 -5.31 1.56
C PRO A 170 -15.95 -5.87 2.95
N HIS A 171 -14.66 -5.90 3.33
CA HIS A 171 -14.22 -6.58 4.56
C HIS A 171 -13.50 -5.68 5.56
N GLY A 172 -13.29 -4.40 5.25
CA GLY A 172 -12.52 -3.49 6.09
C GLY A 172 -11.04 -3.80 6.07
N ALA A 173 -10.35 -3.32 7.09
CA ALA A 173 -8.96 -3.60 7.38
C ALA A 173 -8.79 -5.04 7.92
N SER A 174 -7.57 -5.55 7.83
CA SER A 174 -7.14 -6.79 8.47
C SER A 174 -5.63 -6.75 8.66
N ILE A 175 -5.15 -7.31 9.78
CA ILE A 175 -3.73 -7.43 10.09
C ILE A 175 -3.38 -8.92 10.03
N TRP A 176 -2.37 -9.28 9.25
CA TRP A 176 -1.90 -10.64 9.09
C TRP A 176 -0.46 -10.77 9.56
N ILE A 177 -0.17 -11.85 10.27
CA ILE A 177 1.16 -12.20 10.77
C ILE A 177 1.53 -13.64 10.41
N PRO A 178 2.83 -13.98 10.30
CA PRO A 178 3.27 -15.36 10.04
C PRO A 178 2.83 -16.32 11.13
N ASP A 179 2.32 -17.48 10.74
CA ASP A 179 2.03 -18.60 11.63
C ASP A 179 2.29 -19.91 10.89
N THR A 180 3.36 -20.61 11.28
CA THR A 180 3.77 -21.89 10.67
C THR A 180 2.77 -23.04 10.89
N THR A 181 1.80 -22.87 11.80
CA THR A 181 0.77 -23.87 12.09
C THR A 181 -0.50 -23.68 11.25
N ALA A 182 -0.69 -22.49 10.68
CA ALA A 182 -1.81 -22.20 9.79
C ALA A 182 -1.57 -22.77 8.38
N HIS A 183 -2.65 -23.21 7.70
CA HIS A 183 -2.57 -23.81 6.37
C HIS A 183 -1.87 -22.91 5.33
N ASP A 184 -2.12 -21.60 5.38
CA ASP A 184 -1.52 -20.63 4.46
C ASP A 184 -0.26 -19.94 5.01
N GLY A 185 0.23 -20.39 6.17
CA GLY A 185 1.42 -19.81 6.82
C GLY A 185 1.20 -18.47 7.51
N MET A 186 -0.05 -18.05 7.72
CA MET A 186 -0.42 -16.76 8.31
C MET A 186 -1.75 -16.81 9.06
N VAL A 187 -1.91 -15.91 10.04
CA VAL A 187 -3.11 -15.77 10.87
C VAL A 187 -3.49 -14.29 11.03
N LEU A 188 -4.76 -14.03 11.30
CA LEU A 188 -5.26 -12.69 11.66
C LEU A 188 -4.76 -12.29 13.05
N ALA A 189 -4.42 -11.01 13.20
CA ALA A 189 -4.07 -10.38 14.46
C ALA A 189 -5.01 -9.20 14.76
N GLU A 190 -5.29 -8.97 16.05
CA GLU A 190 -6.10 -7.83 16.50
C GLU A 190 -5.27 -6.53 16.59
N SER A 191 -3.94 -6.65 16.61
CA SER A 191 -3.01 -5.53 16.76
C SER A 191 -1.72 -5.76 15.99
N SER A 192 -1.09 -4.66 15.59
CA SER A 192 0.19 -4.67 14.88
C SER A 192 1.34 -5.09 15.79
N VAL A 193 2.19 -6.01 15.30
CA VAL A 193 3.44 -6.42 15.95
C VAL A 193 4.63 -5.57 15.49
N VAL A 194 4.54 -4.94 14.30
CA VAL A 194 5.54 -4.01 13.75
C VAL A 194 5.33 -2.60 14.28
N MET A 195 4.09 -2.18 14.50
CA MET A 195 3.70 -0.88 15.06
C MET A 195 2.83 -1.07 16.33
N PRO A 196 3.43 -1.42 17.49
CA PRO A 196 2.72 -1.60 18.75
C PRO A 196 1.79 -0.43 19.07
N GLY A 197 0.55 -0.69 19.50
CA GLY A 197 -0.43 0.37 19.80
C GLY A 197 -1.33 0.76 18.63
N ILE A 198 -1.13 0.18 17.44
CA ILE A 198 -2.12 0.17 16.35
C ILE A 198 -2.93 -1.12 16.43
N THR A 199 -4.26 -0.96 16.45
CA THR A 199 -5.23 -2.05 16.43
C THR A 199 -5.91 -2.18 15.08
N LEU A 200 -6.59 -3.31 14.86
CA LEU A 200 -7.47 -3.50 13.71
C LEU A 200 -8.55 -2.40 13.62
N GLU A 201 -9.16 -2.06 14.75
CA GLU A 201 -10.20 -1.02 14.84
C GLU A 201 -9.66 0.35 14.40
N ASP A 202 -8.42 0.68 14.78
CA ASP A 202 -7.78 1.94 14.35
C ASP A 202 -7.62 2.01 12.83
N LEU A 203 -7.18 0.90 12.21
CA LEU A 203 -7.02 0.82 10.77
C LEU A 203 -8.36 0.91 10.05
N ASP A 204 -9.39 0.23 10.57
CA ASP A 204 -10.76 0.34 10.06
C ASP A 204 -11.27 1.78 10.10
N LEU A 205 -11.11 2.47 11.22
CA LEU A 205 -11.53 3.87 11.37
C LEU A 205 -10.74 4.82 10.46
N LEU A 206 -9.42 4.64 10.36
CA LEU A 206 -8.57 5.46 9.49
C LEU A 206 -8.93 5.26 8.02
N LEU A 207 -9.22 4.01 7.64
CA LEU A 207 -9.52 3.58 6.28
C LEU A 207 -11.03 3.48 6.01
N ALA A 208 -11.88 4.02 6.88
CA ALA A 208 -13.31 4.24 6.64
C ALA A 208 -13.54 5.60 5.96
N ASP A 209 -14.73 5.80 5.38
CA ASP A 209 -15.15 7.11 4.88
C ASP A 209 -15.31 8.10 6.05
N GLY A 210 -14.75 9.30 5.91
CA GLY A 210 -14.67 10.29 6.98
C GLY A 210 -14.01 11.57 6.50
N SER A 211 -14.08 12.63 7.30
CA SER A 211 -13.46 13.91 6.93
C SER A 211 -11.94 13.85 7.01
N ARG A 212 -11.28 14.72 6.25
CA ARG A 212 -9.81 14.86 6.28
C ARG A 212 -9.30 15.24 7.68
N GLU A 213 -10.03 16.09 8.38
CA GLU A 213 -9.68 16.56 9.73
C GLU A 213 -9.72 15.42 10.74
N GLU A 214 -10.79 14.62 10.75
CA GLU A 214 -10.90 13.43 11.61
C GLU A 214 -9.76 12.44 11.37
N ARG A 215 -9.45 12.13 10.10
CA ARG A 215 -8.35 11.21 9.74
C ARG A 215 -6.98 11.76 10.15
N PHE A 216 -6.78 13.06 10.02
CA PHE A 216 -5.55 13.71 10.48
C PHE A 216 -5.38 13.58 12.00
N HIS A 217 -6.42 13.86 12.78
CA HIS A 217 -6.38 13.71 14.23
C HIS A 217 -6.20 12.25 14.67
N LEU A 218 -6.92 11.32 14.04
CA LEU A 218 -6.82 9.90 14.31
C LEU A 218 -5.41 9.36 14.05
N SER A 219 -4.85 9.63 12.86
CA SER A 219 -3.50 9.18 12.52
C SER A 219 -2.42 9.75 13.45
N ARG A 220 -2.57 11.01 13.91
CA ARG A 220 -1.67 11.57 14.94
C ARG A 220 -1.83 10.89 16.30
N ALA A 221 -3.05 10.59 16.73
CA ALA A 221 -3.28 9.88 17.98
C ALA A 221 -2.69 8.45 17.94
N MET A 222 -2.86 7.74 16.83
CA MET A 222 -2.23 6.44 16.58
C MET A 222 -0.71 6.54 16.66
N ALA A 223 -0.11 7.52 15.98
CA ALA A 223 1.33 7.74 15.97
C ALA A 223 1.92 7.95 17.37
N LEU A 224 1.24 8.72 18.22
CA LEU A 224 1.65 8.91 19.61
C LEU A 224 1.61 7.59 20.39
N ARG A 225 0.58 6.74 20.21
CA ARG A 225 0.56 5.42 20.86
C ARG A 225 1.69 4.51 20.38
N VAL A 226 2.01 4.54 19.08
CA VAL A 226 3.15 3.78 18.54
C VAL A 226 4.45 4.20 19.19
N ALA A 227 4.69 5.50 19.24
CA ALA A 227 5.91 6.01 19.85
C ALA A 227 5.99 5.70 21.36
N ASP A 228 4.87 5.46 22.05
CA ASP A 228 4.85 5.12 23.48
C ASP A 228 5.21 3.65 23.67
N GLY A 229 4.69 2.77 22.81
CA GLY A 229 5.00 1.34 22.81
C GLY A 229 6.42 0.99 22.40
N TRP A 230 7.14 1.91 21.73
CA TRP A 230 8.55 1.76 21.35
C TRP A 230 9.52 2.26 22.42
N ALA A 231 9.05 3.04 23.39
CA ALA A 231 9.88 3.60 24.45
C ALA A 231 10.06 2.63 25.64
N THR A 232 9.33 1.52 25.66
CA THR A 232 9.36 0.47 26.70
C THR A 232 10.25 -0.69 26.31
#